data_AF-A0A7X1HYG7-F1
#
_entry.id   AF-A0A7X1HYG7-F1
#
_cell.length_a   1.000
_cell.length_b   1.000
_cell.length_c   1.000
_cell.angle_alpha   90.00
_cell.angle_beta   90.00
_cell.angle_gamma   90.00
#
_symmetry.space_group_name_H-M   'P 1'
#
loop_
_entity.id
_entity.type
_entity.pdbx_description
1 polymer ?
#
loop_
_entity_poly.entity_id
_entity_poly.type
_entity_poly.pdbx_seq_one_letter_code
_entity_poly.pdbx_strand_id
1 'polypeptide(L)' 'MLRDEVHLLSLLAAGLPVEAVARRLHVCPRTVRRRCRGVCDKIGVSSVIEAVAWAARRRLI' A
#
# COMPACT_ATOMS: atom_id res chain seq x y z
N MET A 1 4.73 -10.83 -3.43
CA MET A 1 3.72 -9.80 -3.09
C MET A 1 2.35 -10.37 -3.41
N LEU A 2 1.37 -10.23 -2.51
CA LEU A 2 -0.01 -10.68 -2.71
C LEU A 2 -0.79 -9.67 -3.57
N ARG A 3 -1.83 -10.11 -4.31
CA ARG A 3 -2.68 -9.22 -5.12
C ARG A 3 -3.26 -8.06 -4.30
N ASP A 4 -3.69 -8.32 -3.07
CA ASP A 4 -4.23 -7.29 -2.17
C ASP A 4 -3.20 -6.23 -1.77
N GLU A 5 -1.92 -6.61 -1.68
CA GLU A 5 -0.83 -5.68 -1.38
C GLU A 5 -0.54 -4.78 -2.59
N VAL A 6 -0.58 -5.34 -3.80
CA VAL A 6 -0.43 -4.57 -5.04
C VAL A 6 -1.58 -3.58 -5.19
N HIS A 7 -2.81 -4.04 -4.96
CA HIS A 7 -3.99 -3.19 -5.01
C HIS A 7 -3.97 -2.08 -3.95
N LEU A 8 -3.51 -2.38 -2.74
CA LEU A 8 -3.29 -1.37 -1.71
C LEU A 8 -2.28 -0.30 -2.17
N LEU A 9 -1.13 -0.72 -2.71
CA LEU A 9 -0.12 0.22 -3.20
C LEU A 9 -0.60 1.03 -4.41
N SER A 10 -1.40 0.47 -5.31
CA SER A 10 -1.97 1.22 -6.45
C SER A 10 -2.91 2.33 -5.98
N LEU A 11 -3.73 2.06 -4.95
CA LEU A 11 -4.63 3.07 -4.39
C LEU A 11 -3.84 4.20 -3.69
N LEU A 12 -2.74 3.87 -3.03
CA LEU A 12 -1.85 4.85 -2.39
C LEU A 12 -1.05 5.66 -3.42
N ALA A 13 -0.63 5.03 -4.52
CA ALA A 13 0.05 5.69 -5.64
C ALA A 13 -0.84 6.73 -6.32
N ALA A 14 -2.15 6.52 -6.34
CA ALA A 14 -3.13 7.50 -6.82
C ALA A 14 -3.28 8.74 -5.90
N GLY A 15 -2.49 8.85 -4.83
CA GLY A 15 -2.53 9.99 -3.90
C GLY A 15 -3.75 9.99 -2.98
N LEU A 16 -4.46 8.86 -2.86
CA LEU A 16 -5.64 8.78 -2.02
C LEU A 16 -5.27 8.81 -0.52
N PRO A 17 -6.01 9.56 0.31
CA PRO A 17 -5.81 9.52 1.76
C PRO A 17 -6.20 8.14 2.31
N VAL A 18 -5.60 7.76 3.44
CA VAL A 18 -5.75 6.44 4.08
C VAL A 18 -7.22 6.09 4.33
N GLU A 19 -8.05 7.08 4.67
CA GLU A 19 -9.47 6.94 4.93
C GLU A 19 -10.23 6.57 3.65
N ALA A 20 -9.85 7.15 2.50
CA ALA A 20 -10.44 6.82 1.21
C ALA A 20 -10.00 5.44 0.72
N VAL A 21 -8.76 5.05 0.99
CA VAL A 21 -8.25 3.70 0.73
C VAL A 21 -9.00 2.66 1.58
N ALA A 22 -9.20 2.96 2.86
CA ALA A 22 -9.91 2.09 3.80
C ALA A 22 -11.35 1.81 3.34
N ARG A 23 -12.07 2.84 2.90
CA ARG A 23 -13.42 2.69 2.32
C ARG A 23 -13.44 1.80 1.09
N ARG A 24 -12.51 1.98 0.15
CA ARG A 24 -12.42 1.18 -1.09
C ARG A 24 -12.07 -0.29 -0.81
N LEU A 25 -11.27 -0.53 0.22
CA LEU A 25 -10.87 -1.86 0.64
C LEU A 25 -11.86 -2.52 1.62
N HIS A 26 -12.96 -1.84 1.98
CA HIS A 26 -13.93 -2.28 3.00
C HIS A 26 -13.28 -2.67 4.34
N VAL A 27 -12.30 -1.88 4.79
CA VAL A 27 -11.61 -2.08 6.08
C VAL A 27 -11.51 -0.77 6.86
N CYS A 28 -11.08 -0.82 8.12
CA CYS A 28 -10.80 0.37 8.90
C CYS A 28 -9.41 0.98 8.57
N PRO A 29 -9.21 2.31 8.77
CA PRO A 29 -7.92 2.97 8.52
C PRO A 29 -6.73 2.33 9.25
N ARG A 30 -6.96 1.82 10.47
CA ARG A 30 -5.93 1.10 11.25
C ARG A 30 -5.45 -0.17 10.55
N THR A 31 -6.36 -0.90 9.89
CA THR A 31 -5.99 -2.09 9.09
C THR A 31 -5.18 -1.70 7.86
N VAL A 32 -5.50 -0.58 7.21
CA VAL A 32 -4.69 -0.05 6.08
C VAL A 32 -3.27 0.24 6.55
N ARG A 33 -3.10 1.00 7.65
CA ARG A 33 -1.77 1.31 8.21
C ARG A 33 -0.99 0.05 8.60
N ARG A 34 -1.66 -0.95 9.20
CA ARG A 34 -1.05 -2.25 9.53
C ARG A 34 -0.60 -3.00 8.27
N ARG A 35 -1.43 -3.05 7.22
CA ARG A 35 -1.08 -3.69 5.95
C ARG A 35 0.09 -2.97 5.27
N CYS A 36 0.09 -1.63 5.24
CA CYS A 36 1.21 -0.85 4.72
C CYS A 36 2.51 -1.19 5.44
N ARG A 37 2.50 -1.24 6.78
CA ARG A 37 3.68 -1.64 7.57
C ARG A 37 4.14 -3.05 7.21
N GLY A 38 3.23 -4.02 7.15
CA GLY A 38 3.57 -5.38 6.73
C GLY A 38 4.15 -5.46 5.32
N VAL A 39 3.69 -4.62 4.38
CA VAL A 39 4.28 -4.52 3.04
C VAL A 39 5.69 -3.93 3.10
N CYS A 40 5.88 -2.83 3.84
CA CYS A 40 7.17 -2.20 4.06
C CYS A 40 8.20 -3.19 4.64
N ASP A 41 7.81 -3.92 5.69
CA ASP A 41 8.65 -4.94 6.34
C ASP A 41 9.02 -6.06 5.37
N LYS A 42 8.08 -6.51 4.53
CA LYS A 42 8.31 -7.59 3.54
C LYS A 42 9.30 -7.22 2.44
N ILE A 43 9.34 -5.96 2.03
CA ILE A 43 10.21 -5.50 0.93
C ILE A 43 11.44 -4.73 1.43
N GLY A 44 11.60 -4.59 2.75
CA GLY A 44 12.77 -3.97 3.39
C GLY A 44 12.84 -2.45 3.21
N VAL A 45 11.70 -1.76 3.17
CA VAL A 45 11.64 -0.28 3.03
C VAL A 45 11.06 0.36 4.29
N SER A 46 11.40 1.63 4.52
CA SER A 46 11.06 2.33 5.76
C SER A 46 9.77 3.14 5.66
N SER A 47 9.25 3.37 4.45
CA SER A 47 8.08 4.20 4.23
C SER A 47 7.15 3.66 3.14
N VAL A 48 5.89 4.11 3.19
CA VAL A 48 4.88 3.75 2.20
C VAL A 48 5.22 4.31 0.83
N ILE A 49 5.83 5.50 0.78
CA ILE A 49 6.22 6.11 -0.50
C ILE A 49 7.37 5.34 -1.16
N GLU A 50 8.32 4.83 -0.37
CA GLU A 50 9.32 3.88 -0.86
C GLU A 50 8.67 2.58 -1.36
N ALA A 51 7.66 2.06 -0.67
CA ALA A 51 6.94 0.86 -1.10
C ALA A 51 6.22 1.06 -2.44
N VAL A 52 5.57 2.22 -2.62
CA VAL A 52 4.94 2.61 -3.90
C VAL A 52 6.00 2.73 -5.00
N ALA A 53 7.11 3.42 -4.74
CA ALA A 53 8.19 3.57 -5.71
C ALA A 53 8.84 2.22 -6.06
N TRP A 54 8.97 1.31 -5.08
CA TRP A 54 9.45 -0.05 -5.28
C TRP A 54 8.54 -0.86 -6.21
N ALA A 55 7.22 -0.71 -6.06
CA ALA A 55 6.22 -1.39 -6.88
C ALA A 55 6.18 -0.85 -8.32
N ALA A 56 6.24 0.48 -8.49
CA ALA A 56 6.29 1.13 -9.79
C ALA A 56 7.56 0.74 -10.59
N ARG A 57 8.73 0.74 -9.94
CA ARG A 57 10.00 0.29 -10.59
C ARG A 57 9.95 -1.16 -11.08
N ARG A 58 9.10 -1.99 -10.47
CA ARG A 58 8.91 -3.41 -10.84
C ARG A 58 7.71 -3.64 -11.76
N ARG A 59 7.06 -2.57 -12.24
CA ARG A 59 5.85 -2.61 -13.09
C ARG A 59 4.71 -3.43 -12.48
N LEU A 60 4.57 -3.36 -11.15
CA LEU A 60 3.46 -4.00 -10.43
C LEU A 60 2.21 -3.11 -10.38
N ILE A 61 2.40 -1.79 -10.50
CA ILE A 61 1.39 -0.73 -10.54
C ILE A 61 1.81 0.35 -11.53
#